data_AF-A0A3C1TJL2-F1
#
_entry.id   AF-A0A3C1TJL2-F1
#
_cell.length_a   1.000
_cell.length_b   1.000
_cell.length_c   1.000
_cell.angle_alpha   90.00
_cell.angle_beta   90.00
_cell.angle_gamma   90.00
#
_symmetry.space_group_name_H-M   'P 1'
#
loop_
_entity.id
_entity.type
_entity.pdbx_description
1 polymer ?
#
loop_
_entity_poly.entity_id
_entity_poly.type
_entity_poly.pdbx_seq_one_letter_code
_entity_poly.pdbx_strand_id
1 'polypeptide(L)' 'PALFDRTLFEELLNLKGDKGAKPVLMNHLDEAHILQFEAGSIDLDTPDEYQAFLDGLR' A
#
# COMPACT_ATOMS: atom_id res chain seq x y z
N PRO A 1 2.71 4.94 0.27
CA PRO A 1 3.51 4.45 1.43
C PRO A 1 2.62 4.40 2.68
N ALA A 2 2.97 3.56 3.68
CA ALA A 2 2.27 3.50 4.96
C ALA A 2 3.26 3.61 6.12
N LEU A 3 2.87 4.30 7.18
CA LEU A 3 3.63 4.39 8.43
C LEU A 3 2.86 3.61 9.49
N PHE A 4 3.56 2.75 10.21
CA PHE A 4 3.02 1.96 11.30
C PHE A 4 3.72 2.36 12.60
N ASP A 5 2.94 2.60 13.64
CA ASP A 5 3.50 2.77 14.98
C ASP A 5 4.19 1.48 15.43
N ARG A 6 5.19 1.61 16.31
CA ARG A 6 5.95 0.47 16.83
C ARG A 6 5.06 -0.57 17.52
N THR A 7 3.94 -0.15 18.11
CA THR A 7 2.96 -1.06 18.74
C THR A 7 2.42 -2.13 17.78
N LEU A 8 2.42 -1.88 16.46
CA LEU A 8 1.94 -2.82 15.44
C LEU A 8 3.02 -3.76 14.89
N PHE A 9 4.27 -3.63 15.33
CA PHE A 9 5.39 -4.42 14.77
C PHE A 9 5.23 -5.92 14.97
N GLU A 10 4.75 -6.35 16.13
CA GLU A 10 4.51 -7.77 16.39
C GLU A 10 3.45 -8.36 15.43
N GLU A 11 2.40 -7.61 15.11
CA GLU A 11 1.38 -8.05 14.14
C GLU A 11 1.96 -8.14 12.72
N LEU A 12 2.75 -7.13 12.32
CA LEU A 12 3.43 -7.09 11.03
C LEU A 12 4.42 -8.26 10.86
N LEU A 13 5.24 -8.55 11.88
CA LEU A 13 6.21 -9.65 11.85
C LEU A 13 5.54 -11.04 11.83
N ASN A 14 4.30 -11.13 12.31
CA ASN A 14 3.55 -12.37 12.34
C ASN A 14 2.71 -12.64 11.08
N LEU A 15 2.73 -11.75 10.08
CA LEU A 15 2.12 -11.99 8.77
C LEU A 15 2.67 -13.28 8.11
N LYS A 16 1.79 -14.02 7.43
CA LYS A 16 2.12 -15.30 6.78
C LYS A 16 1.67 -15.31 5.32
N GLY A 17 2.41 -16.04 4.50
CA GLY A 17 2.21 -16.11 3.05
C GLY A 17 2.59 -14.81 2.35
N ASP A 18 2.18 -14.67 1.09
CA ASP A 18 2.52 -13.52 0.24
C ASP A 18 1.62 -12.29 0.48
N LYS A 19 1.11 -12.14 1.71
CA LYS A 19 0.31 -10.98 2.08
C LYS A 19 1.22 -9.92 2.71
N GLY A 20 1.33 -8.78 2.04
CA GLY A 20 1.98 -7.58 2.61
C GLY A 20 1.18 -6.99 3.79
N ALA A 21 1.53 -5.78 4.23
CA ALA A 21 0.95 -5.14 5.41
C ALA A 21 -0.54 -4.71 5.29
N LYS A 22 -1.20 -4.94 4.15
CA LYS A 22 -2.61 -4.56 3.91
C LYS A 22 -3.59 -5.09 4.96
N PRO A 23 -3.52 -6.34 5.44
CA PRO A 23 -4.41 -6.84 6.48
C PRO A 23 -4.28 -6.07 7.79
N VAL A 24 -3.04 -5.74 8.20
CA VAL A 24 -2.80 -4.95 9.42
C VAL A 24 -3.43 -3.57 9.29
N LEU A 25 -3.23 -2.89 8.15
CA LEU A 25 -3.88 -1.59 7.91
C LEU A 25 -5.42 -1.67 7.99
N MET A 26 -6.02 -2.71 7.43
CA MET A 26 -7.48 -2.88 7.42
C MET A 26 -8.04 -3.19 8.82
N ASN A 27 -7.30 -3.91 9.66
CA ASN A 27 -7.70 -4.21 11.04
C ASN A 27 -7.70 -2.96 11.94
N HIS A 28 -6.84 -1.99 11.63
CA HIS A 28 -6.64 -0.76 12.41
C HIS A 28 -7.15 0.48 11.66
N LEU A 29 -8.07 0.30 10.70
CA LEU A 29 -8.52 1.39 9.82
C LEU A 29 -9.19 2.53 10.59
N ASP A 30 -9.91 2.21 11.66
CA ASP A 30 -10.59 3.20 12.53
C ASP A 30 -9.60 4.08 13.31
N GLU A 31 -8.37 3.60 13.49
CA GLU A 31 -7.27 4.30 14.17
C GLU A 31 -6.30 4.94 13.16
N ALA A 32 -6.50 4.69 11.86
CA ALA A 32 -5.63 5.15 10.80
C ALA A 32 -6.01 6.57 10.32
N HIS A 33 -4.98 7.39 10.07
CA HIS A 33 -5.16 8.65 9.36
C HIS A 33 -4.92 8.44 7.87
N ILE A 34 -5.95 8.64 7.05
CA ILE A 34 -5.88 8.46 5.59
C ILE A 34 -5.54 9.79 4.93
N LEU A 35 -4.40 9.81 4.24
CA LEU A 35 -3.98 10.92 3.38
C LEU A 35 -4.33 10.58 1.93
N GLN A 36 -5.07 11.47 1.26
CA GLN A 36 -5.34 11.34 -0.16
C GLN A 36 -4.04 11.52 -0.95
N PHE A 37 -3.70 10.51 -1.74
CA PHE A 37 -2.55 10.53 -2.63
C PHE A 37 -2.92 9.80 -3.92
N GLU A 38 -3.57 10.52 -4.83
CA GLU A 38 -4.11 9.98 -6.08
C GLU A 38 -3.04 9.27 -6.93
N ALA A 39 -1.82 9.81 -7.02
CA ALA A 39 -0.75 9.17 -7.77
C ALA A 39 -0.29 7.83 -7.18
N GLY A 40 -0.61 7.55 -5.91
CA GLY A 40 -0.31 6.30 -5.24
C GLY A 40 -1.25 5.14 -5.60
N SER A 41 -2.29 5.38 -6.41
CA SER A 41 -3.18 4.33 -6.89
C SER A 41 -2.69 3.64 -8.16
N ILE A 42 -1.56 4.07 -8.72
CA ILE A 42 -0.98 3.52 -9.94
C ILE A 42 0.03 2.45 -9.56
N ASP A 43 -0.30 1.19 -9.87
CA ASP A 43 0.64 0.07 -9.82
C ASP A 43 1.29 -0.11 -11.20
N LEU A 44 2.57 -0.49 -11.22
CA LEU A 44 3.39 -0.65 -12.44
C LEU A 44 3.94 -2.07 -12.51
N ASP A 45 3.06 -3.07 -12.45
CA ASP A 45 3.44 -4.48 -12.35
C ASP A 45 3.76 -5.11 -13.72
N THR A 46 3.17 -4.56 -14.79
CA THR A 46 3.27 -5.09 -16.16
C THR A 46 3.85 -4.07 -17.15
N PRO A 47 4.43 -4.54 -18.27
CA PRO A 47 4.87 -3.64 -19.34
C PRO A 47 3.75 -2.75 -19.89
N ASP A 48 2.52 -3.26 -19.95
CA ASP A 48 1.36 -2.52 -20.45
C ASP A 48 0.95 -1.40 -19.48
N GLU A 49 0.95 -1.66 -18.18
CA GLU A 49 0.69 -0.63 -17.14
C GLU A 49 1.77 0.46 -17.16
N TYR A 50 3.03 0.08 -17.36
CA TYR A 50 4.12 1.04 -17.50
C TYR A 50 3.97 1.91 -18.76
N GLN A 51 3.58 1.31 -19.90
CA GLN A 51 3.33 2.06 -21.13
C GLN A 51 2.14 3.03 -20.98
N ALA A 52 1.05 2.58 -20.35
CA ALA A 52 -0.09 3.43 -20.05
C ALA A 52 0.28 4.62 -19.16
N PHE A 53 1.14 4.40 -18.15
CA PHE A 53 1.67 5.48 -17.32
C PHE A 53 2.47 6.51 -18.14
N LEU A 54 3.35 6.06 -19.05
CA LEU A 54 4.14 6.94 -19.90
C LEU A 54 3.28 7.76 -20.88
N ASP A 55 2.24 7.16 -21.46
CA ASP A 55 1.36 7.86 -22.38
C ASP A 55 0.50 8.91 -21.68
N GLY A 56 0.14 8.69 -20.41
CA GLY A 56 -0.57 9.67 -19.57
C GLY A 56 0.27 10.87 -19.11
N LEU A 57 1.61 10.83 -19.27
CA LEU A 57 2.51 11.95 -18.99
C LEU A 57 2.64 12.95 -20.15
N ARG A 58 2.10 12.61 -21.33
CA ARG A 58 2.22 13.43 -22.55
C ARG A 58 1.15 14.50 -22.67
#